data_AF-A0A537YCY0-F1
#
_entry.id   AF-A0A537YCY0-F1
#
_cell.length_a   1.000
_cell.length_b   1.000
_cell.length_c   1.000
_cell.angle_alpha   90.00
_cell.angle_beta   90.00
_cell.angle_gamma   90.00
#
_symmetry.space_group_name_H-M   'P 1'
#
loop_
_entity.id
_entity.type
_entity.pdbx_description
1 polymer ?
#
loop_
_entity_poly.entity_id
_entity_poly.type
_entity_poly.pdbx_seq_one_letter_code
_entity_poly.pdbx_strand_id
1 'polypeptide(L)' 'MKQREVRSLIIREWDRWLQTQSVDPEGPTGRDSLKFYFELQDNRSNLLDFQSRGRDKWLIVHSWLLSERRVSD' A
#
# COMPACT_ATOMS: atom_id res chain seq x y z
N MET A 1 -8.85 -3.54 13.01
CA MET A 1 -9.50 -4.20 11.84
C MET A 1 -8.84 -5.55 11.56
N LYS A 2 -9.53 -6.52 10.94
CA LYS A 2 -8.90 -7.80 10.56
C LYS A 2 -7.99 -7.58 9.35
N GLN A 3 -6.80 -8.18 9.33
CA GLN A 3 -5.83 -7.98 8.24
C GLN A 3 -6.39 -8.27 6.84
N ARG A 4 -7.30 -9.25 6.70
CA ARG A 4 -7.94 -9.56 5.41
C ARG A 4 -8.80 -8.42 4.88
N GLU A 5 -9.57 -7.77 5.76
CA GLU A 5 -10.39 -6.60 5.39
C GLU A 5 -9.51 -5.41 5.04
N VAL A 6 -8.48 -5.17 5.85
CA VAL A 6 -7.51 -4.09 5.65
C VAL A 6 -6.77 -4.27 4.34
N ARG A 7 -6.33 -5.48 4.00
CA ARG A 7 -5.70 -5.78 2.72
C ARG A 7 -6.60 -5.33 1.57
N SER A 8 -7.87 -5.76 1.53
CA SER A 8 -8.78 -5.35 0.47
C SER A 8 -8.98 -3.84 0.38
N LEU A 9 -8.98 -3.13 1.51
CA LEU A 9 -9.08 -1.66 1.52
C LEU A 9 -7.79 -0.98 1.06
N ILE A 10 -6.62 -1.47 1.47
CA ILE A 10 -5.31 -0.99 1.01
C ILE A 10 -5.19 -1.12 -0.51
N ILE A 11 -5.62 -2.25 -1.09
CA ILE A 11 -5.56 -2.45 -2.55
C ILE A 11 -6.48 -1.47 -3.28
N ARG A 12 -7.70 -1.25 -2.76
CA ARG A 12 -8.61 -0.25 -3.33
C ARG A 12 -8.07 1.17 -3.20
N GLU A 13 -7.46 1.48 -2.06
CA GLU A 13 -6.87 2.80 -1.83
C GLU A 13 -5.67 3.04 -2.74
N TRP A 14 -4.84 2.02 -2.94
CA TRP A 14 -3.78 2.04 -3.92
C TRP A 14 -4.32 2.32 -5.32
N ASP A 15 -5.34 1.58 -5.78
CA ASP A 15 -5.92 1.75 -7.11
C ASP A 15 -6.50 3.17 -7.30
N ARG A 16 -7.06 3.78 -6.24
CA ARG A 16 -7.51 5.18 -6.26
C ARG A 16 -6.35 6.16 -6.27
N TRP A 17 -5.38 5.96 -5.39
CA TRP A 17 -4.19 6.80 -5.27
C TRP A 17 -3.43 6.85 -6.59
N LEU A 18 -3.29 5.71 -7.28
CA LEU A 18 -2.59 5.63 -8.55
C LEU A 18 -3.17 6.54 -9.64
N GLN A 19 -4.49 6.81 -9.61
CA GLN A 19 -5.13 7.72 -10.56
C GLN A 19 -4.69 9.18 -10.40
N THR A 20 -4.12 9.54 -9.24
CA THR A 20 -3.62 10.90 -8.97
C THR A 20 -2.11 11.02 -9.15
N GLN A 21 -1.41 9.92 -9.44
CA GLN A 21 0.04 9.90 -9.59
C GLN A 21 0.46 9.91 -11.05
N SER A 22 1.58 10.57 -11.33
CA SER A 22 2.34 10.35 -12.56
C SER A 22 3.21 9.11 -12.38
N VAL A 23 2.72 7.98 -12.90
CA VAL A 23 3.43 6.69 -12.85
C VAL A 23 4.29 6.53 -14.11
N ASP A 24 5.40 5.82 -13.97
CA ASP A 24 6.25 5.44 -15.10
C ASP A 24 5.47 4.60 -16.14
N PRO A 25 5.72 4.78 -17.45
CA PRO A 25 5.21 3.89 -18.49
C PRO A 25 5.45 2.39 -18.27
N GLU A 26 6.54 2.01 -17.58
CA GLU A 26 6.86 0.63 -17.23
C GLU A 26 6.00 0.07 -16.08
N GLY A 27 5.22 0.93 -15.43
CA GLY A 27 4.28 0.60 -14.37
C GLY A 27 4.74 1.01 -12.98
N PRO A 28 3.90 0.79 -11.96
CA PRO A 28 4.20 1.19 -10.59
C PRO A 28 5.32 0.34 -9.97
N THR A 29 6.23 1.00 -9.27
CA THR A 29 7.44 0.40 -8.69
C THR A 29 7.36 0.26 -7.18
N GLY A 30 8.36 -0.41 -6.58
CA GLY A 30 8.57 -0.38 -5.13
C GLY A 30 8.68 1.04 -4.56
N ARG A 31 9.23 2.00 -5.32
CA ARG A 31 9.30 3.42 -4.90
C ARG A 31 7.91 4.05 -4.79
N ASP A 32 7.01 3.75 -5.72
CA ASP A 32 5.63 4.24 -5.68
C ASP A 32 4.88 3.64 -4.48
N SER A 33 5.12 2.35 -4.19
CA SER A 33 4.57 1.71 -2.98
C SER A 33 5.02 2.38 -1.68
N LEU A 34 6.29 2.81 -1.62
CA LEU A 34 6.84 3.48 -0.45
C LEU A 34 6.26 4.89 -0.30
N LYS A 35 6.12 5.63 -1.42
CA LYS A 35 5.46 6.94 -1.43
C LYS A 35 4.01 6.84 -0.93
N PHE A 36 3.25 5.90 -1.48
CA PHE A 36 1.88 5.62 -1.04
C PHE A 36 1.81 5.34 0.47
N TYR A 37 2.71 4.50 0.99
CA TYR A 37 2.73 4.17 2.41
C TYR A 37 2.99 5.40 3.29
N PHE A 38 3.95 6.26 2.90
CA PHE A 38 4.20 7.49 3.65
C PHE A 38 3.00 8.45 3.62
N GLU A 39 2.30 8.57 2.49
CA GLU A 39 1.09 9.39 2.43
C GLU A 39 -0.03 8.85 3.34
N LEU A 40 -0.16 7.53 3.49
CA LEU A 40 -1.08 6.95 4.47
C LEU A 40 -0.66 7.27 5.91
N GLN A 41 0.64 7.28 6.21
CA GLN A 41 1.16 7.64 7.54
C GLN A 41 0.94 9.12 7.85
N ASP A 42 1.28 10.01 6.91
CA ASP A 42 1.15 11.46 7.06
C ASP A 42 -0.30 11.88 7.27
N ASN A 43 -1.23 11.22 6.55
CA ASN A 43 -2.67 11.42 6.70
C ASN A 43 -3.26 10.70 7.92
N ARG A 44 -2.44 10.01 8.73
CA ARG A 44 -2.88 9.20 9.88
C ARG A 44 -4.03 8.25 9.52
N SER A 45 -3.92 7.60 8.37
CA SER A 45 -4.98 6.75 7.84
C SER A 45 -5.27 5.56 8.75
N ASN A 46 -6.54 5.36 9.07
CA ASN A 46 -7.02 4.19 9.81
C ASN A 46 -6.69 2.86 9.11
N LEU A 47 -6.32 2.89 7.82
CA LEU A 47 -5.83 1.73 7.09
C LEU A 47 -4.52 1.17 7.65
N LEU A 48 -3.78 1.95 8.45
CA LEU A 48 -2.56 1.52 9.12
C LEU A 48 -2.81 1.04 10.57
N ASP A 49 -4.04 1.06 11.09
CA ASP A 49 -4.36 0.67 12.49
C ASP A 49 -4.53 -0.84 12.69
N PHE A 50 -3.98 -1.65 11.79
CA PHE A 50 -3.98 -3.11 11.94
C PHE A 50 -2.81 -3.59 12.80
N GLN A 51 -3.00 -4.73 13.44
CA GLN A 51 -1.93 -5.38 14.21
C GLN A 51 -0.89 -5.96 13.26
N SER A 52 0.37 -5.53 13.42
CA SER A 52 1.50 -6.03 12.61
C SER A 52 2.24 -7.21 13.25
N ARG A 53 1.92 -7.55 14.52
CA ARG A 53 2.53 -8.65 15.28
C ARG A 53 4.07 -8.61 15.26
N GLY A 54 4.65 -7.42 15.41
CA GLY A 54 6.11 -7.21 15.44
C GLY A 54 6.78 -7.10 14.07
N ARG A 55 6.03 -7.21 12.97
CA ARG A 55 6.54 -6.92 11.62
C ARG A 55 6.39 -5.44 11.29
N ASP A 56 7.22 -4.96 10.37
CA ASP A 56 7.08 -3.64 9.78
C ASP A 56 5.78 -3.56 8.96
N LYS A 57 4.95 -2.55 9.23
CA LYS A 57 3.69 -2.32 8.51
C LYS A 57 3.93 -1.96 7.03
N TRP A 58 5.03 -1.28 6.71
CA TRP A 58 5.41 -1.00 5.33
C TRP A 58 5.66 -2.30 4.58
N LEU A 59 6.48 -3.21 5.13
CA LEU A 59 6.74 -4.52 4.51
C LEU A 59 5.46 -5.33 4.31
N ILE A 60 4.52 -5.27 5.26
CA ILE A 60 3.22 -5.93 5.12
C ILE A 60 2.43 -5.34 3.93
N VAL A 61 2.27 -4.01 3.89
CA VAL A 61 1.55 -3.33 2.80
C VAL A 61 2.20 -3.60 1.45
N HIS A 62 3.53 -3.46 1.36
CA HIS A 62 4.29 -3.73 0.16
C HIS A 62 4.11 -5.19 -0.32
N SER A 63 4.16 -6.17 0.60
CA SER A 63 3.91 -7.57 0.26
C SER A 63 2.50 -7.84 -0.28
N TRP A 64 1.50 -7.10 0.20
CA TRP A 64 0.14 -7.18 -0.32
C TRP A 64 0.04 -6.64 -1.74
N LEU A 65 0.70 -5.52 -2.03
CA LEU A 65 0.74 -4.93 -3.37
C LEU A 65 1.45 -5.86 -4.37
N LEU A 66 2.58 -6.47 -3.98
CA LEU A 66 3.25 -7.49 -4.77
C LEU A 66 2.34 -8.69 -5.05
N SER A 67 1.66 -9.20 -4.02
CA SER A 67 0.76 -10.36 -4.14
C SER A 67 -0.40 -10.12 -5.13
N GLU A 68 -0.84 -8.87 -5.28
CA GLU A 68 -1.92 -8.46 -6.19
C GLU A 68 -1.39 -7.91 -7.53
N ARG A 69 -0.08 -8.06 -7.79
CA ARG A 69 0.60 -7.57 -9.01
C ARG A 69 0.37 -6.07 -9.25
N ARG A 70 0.30 -5.29 -8.17
CA ARG A 70 0.13 -3.83 -8.21
C ARG A 70 1.44 -3.08 -8.34
N VAL A 71 2.54 -3.72 -7.97
CA VAL A 71 3.90 -3.23 -8.13
C VAL A 71 4.80 -4.36 -8.61
N SER A 72 5.85 -4.01 -9.35
CA SER A 72 7.00 -4.88 -9.62
C SER A 72 8.14 -4.57 -8.65
N ASP A 73 8.96 -5.58 -8.39
CA ASP A 73 10.21 -5.51 -7.63
C ASP A 73 11.39 -5.25 -8.58
#